data_AF-A0A226HZY2-F1
#
_entry.id   AF-A0A226HZY2-F1
#
_cell.length_a   1.000
_cell.length_b   1.000
_cell.length_c   1.000
_cell.angle_alpha   90.00
_cell.angle_beta   90.00
_cell.angle_gamma   90.00
#
_symmetry.space_group_name_H-M   'P 1'
#
loop_
_entity.id
_entity.type
_entity.pdbx_description
1 polymer ?
#
loop_
_entity_poly.entity_id
_entity_poly.type
_entity_poly.pdbx_seq_one_letter_code
_entity_poly.pdbx_strand_id
1 'polypeptide(L)'
;MLKNKLLKARLNKGASQEEIADLVGMSQPNYSRREKGLKKISDIEWIKLAKVLGVKKEDIYEAEDEVATVVANNSCKSHHFNVPDFVIEHIEFLKEENKELKEKLKKYEI
;
A
#
# COMPACT_ATOMS: atom_id res chain seq x y z
N MET A 1 -6.81 -5.22 14.68
CA MET A 1 -7.89 -4.39 14.12
C MET A 1 -7.31 -3.08 13.56
N LEU A 2 -7.84 -2.54 12.46
CA LEU A 2 -7.47 -1.23 11.90
C LEU A 2 -7.65 -0.14 12.98
N LYS A 3 -6.66 0.76 13.13
CA LYS A 3 -6.70 1.86 14.08
C LYS A 3 -7.47 3.04 13.48
N ASN A 4 -8.80 2.98 13.58
CA ASN A 4 -9.71 3.94 12.96
C ASN A 4 -9.55 5.36 13.51
N LYS A 5 -9.28 5.52 14.81
CA LYS A 5 -9.06 6.84 15.39
C LYS A 5 -7.76 7.46 14.88
N LEU A 6 -6.68 6.67 14.84
CA LEU A 6 -5.40 7.10 14.28
C LEU A 6 -5.52 7.47 12.79
N LEU A 7 -6.21 6.65 12.00
CA LEU A 7 -6.46 6.92 10.58
C LEU A 7 -7.22 8.24 10.38
N LYS A 8 -8.30 8.46 11.14
CA LYS A 8 -9.09 9.68 11.07
C LYS A 8 -8.26 10.91 11.45
N ALA A 9 -7.47 10.83 12.52
CA ALA A 9 -6.62 11.93 12.94
C ALA A 9 -5.58 12.29 11.87
N ARG A 10 -4.96 11.29 11.22
CA ARG A 10 -4.03 11.53 10.11
C ARG A 10 -4.72 12.20 8.92
N LEU A 11 -5.88 11.70 8.51
CA LEU A 11 -6.62 12.25 7.37
C LEU A 11 -7.13 13.67 7.65
N ASN A 12 -7.60 13.95 8.87
CA ASN A 12 -8.02 15.29 9.28
C ASN A 12 -6.85 16.29 9.28
N LYS A 13 -5.63 15.82 9.55
CA LYS A 13 -4.42 16.61 9.41
C LYS A 13 -3.99 16.81 7.94
N GLY A 14 -4.56 16.04 7.01
CA GLY A 14 -4.19 16.07 5.59
C GLY A 14 -2.83 15.45 5.28
N ALA A 15 -2.31 14.60 6.17
CA ALA A 15 -0.98 14.01 6.04
C ALA A 15 -1.01 12.61 5.40
N SER A 16 -0.04 12.34 4.55
CA SER A 16 0.25 11.01 4.00
C SER A 16 0.89 10.10 5.06
N GLN A 17 0.92 8.79 4.76
CA GLN A 17 1.59 7.83 5.64
C GLN A 17 3.11 8.04 5.68
N GLU A 18 3.70 8.54 4.59
CA GLU A 18 5.13 8.83 4.49
C GLU A 18 5.50 10.03 5.36
N GLU A 19 4.76 11.14 5.24
CA GLU A 19 5.00 12.35 6.04
C GLU A 19 4.90 12.09 7.55
N ILE A 20 3.90 11.33 8.01
CA ILE A 20 3.81 10.99 9.44
C ILE A 20 4.95 10.04 9.85
N ALA A 21 5.34 9.10 8.98
CA ALA A 21 6.42 8.18 9.28
C ALA A 21 7.75 8.93 9.45
N ASP A 22 8.04 9.87 8.56
CA ASP A 22 9.24 10.71 8.62
C ASP A 22 9.26 11.56 9.89
N LEU A 23 8.15 12.21 10.23
CA LEU A 23 8.04 13.03 11.45
C LEU A 23 8.18 12.23 12.75
N VAL A 24 7.79 10.96 12.75
CA VAL A 24 7.88 10.07 13.92
C VAL A 24 9.22 9.31 13.95
N GLY A 25 10.00 9.37 12.86
CA GLY A 25 11.29 8.69 12.73
C GLY A 25 11.14 7.19 12.46
N MET A 26 10.22 6.80 11.58
CA MET A 26 10.07 5.41 11.11
C MET A 26 9.85 5.37 9.60
N SER A 27 9.97 4.19 8.99
CA SER A 27 9.66 4.03 7.57
C SER A 27 8.15 3.97 7.29
N GLN A 28 7.72 4.43 6.12
CA GLN A 28 6.31 4.38 5.70
C GLN A 28 5.66 3.00 5.88
N PRO A 29 6.29 1.85 5.53
CA PRO A 29 5.69 0.53 5.75
C PRO A 29 5.54 0.16 7.24
N ASN A 30 6.45 0.66 8.08
CA ASN A 30 6.37 0.48 9.53
C ASN A 30 5.20 1.26 10.14
N TYR A 31 4.95 2.47 9.66
CA TYR A 31 3.75 3.23 10.02
C TYR A 31 2.48 2.54 9.51
N SER A 32 2.46 2.12 8.25
CA SER A 32 1.31 1.43 7.64
C SER A 32 0.89 0.19 8.42
N ARG A 33 1.84 -0.64 8.88
CA ARG A 33 1.56 -1.81 9.73
C ARG A 33 0.94 -1.44 11.08
N ARG A 34 1.36 -0.32 11.68
CA ARG A 34 0.81 0.19 12.94
C ARG A 34 -0.60 0.73 12.76
N GLU A 35 -0.82 1.57 11.74
CA GLU A 35 -2.14 2.12 11.40
C GLU A 35 -3.14 1.00 11.07
N LYS A 36 -2.72 -0.04 10.34
CA LYS A 36 -3.53 -1.24 10.05
C LYS A 36 -3.73 -2.18 11.25
N GLY A 37 -3.06 -1.93 12.37
CA GLY A 37 -3.07 -2.79 13.55
C GLY A 37 -2.47 -4.18 13.32
N LEU A 38 -1.56 -4.30 12.36
CA LEU A 38 -0.73 -5.49 12.11
C LEU A 38 0.51 -5.51 13.02
N LYS A 39 0.88 -4.36 13.58
CA LYS A 39 1.96 -4.23 14.55
C LYS A 39 1.49 -3.37 15.72
N LYS A 40 1.87 -3.80 16.92
CA LYS A 40 1.59 -3.08 18.17
C LYS A 40 2.21 -1.69 18.16
N ILE A 41 1.51 -0.74 18.76
CA ILE A 41 2.00 0.64 18.93
C ILE A 41 2.35 0.80 20.41
N SER A 42 3.63 1.00 20.68
CA SER A 42 4.10 1.23 22.05
C SER A 42 3.61 2.57 22.59
N ASP A 43 3.60 2.71 23.91
CA ASP A 43 3.11 3.93 24.56
C ASP A 43 3.89 5.18 24.14
N ILE A 44 5.21 5.03 23.97
CA ILE A 44 6.11 6.08 23.49
C ILE A 44 5.76 6.46 22.05
N GLU A 45 5.42 5.50 21.19
CA GLU A 45 5.00 5.76 19.81
C GLU A 45 3.65 6.47 19.78
N TRP A 46 2.71 6.11 20.65
CA TRP A 46 1.45 6.82 20.79
C TRP A 46 1.65 8.29 21.15
N ILE A 47 2.56 8.57 22.10
CA ILE A 47 2.89 9.96 22.49
C ILE A 47 3.51 10.72 21.32
N LYS A 48 4.44 10.12 20.58
CA LYS A 48 5.03 10.74 19.39
C LYS A 48 3.98 11.03 18.31
N LEU A 49 3.11 10.07 18.03
CA LEU A 49 2.02 10.20 17.07
C LEU A 49 1.06 11.32 17.46
N ALA A 50 0.64 11.36 18.72
CA ALA A 50 -0.22 12.41 19.25
C ALA A 50 0.43 13.80 19.09
N LYS A 51 1.72 13.93 19.44
CA LYS A 51 2.50 15.16 19.28
C LYS A 51 2.58 15.60 17.82
N VAL A 52 2.89 14.68 16.91
CA VAL A 52 2.94 14.97 15.48
C VAL A 52 1.56 15.37 14.97
N LEU A 53 0.50 14.67 15.36
CA LEU A 53 -0.85 14.94 14.90
C LEU A 53 -1.50 16.18 15.55
N GLY A 54 -0.90 16.74 16.62
CA GLY A 54 -1.45 17.88 17.34
C GLY A 54 -2.70 17.56 18.14
N VAL A 55 -2.86 16.30 18.55
CA VAL A 55 -4.03 15.78 19.30
C VAL A 55 -3.56 15.16 20.61
N LYS A 56 -4.49 14.86 21.52
CA LYS A 56 -4.13 14.12 22.73
C LYS A 56 -4.03 12.64 22.41
N LYS A 57 -3.28 11.91 23.24
CA LYS A 57 -3.11 10.46 23.07
C LYS A 57 -4.46 9.74 23.11
N GLU A 58 -5.35 10.16 24.01
CA GLU A 58 -6.66 9.57 24.25
C GLU A 58 -7.57 9.67 23.01
N ASP A 59 -7.36 10.70 22.18
CA ASP A 59 -8.13 10.95 20.95
C ASP A 59 -7.81 9.93 19.85
N ILE A 60 -6.58 9.39 19.85
CA ILE A 60 -6.11 8.43 18.83
C ILE A 60 -5.93 7.02 19.38
N TYR A 61 -5.87 6.87 20.70
CA TYR A 61 -5.65 5.58 21.34
C TYR A 61 -6.85 4.66 21.17
N GLU A 62 -6.56 3.47 20.67
CA GLU A 62 -7.48 2.34 20.58
C GLU A 62 -6.79 1.14 21.21
N ALA A 63 -7.44 0.55 22.21
CA ALA A 63 -6.95 -0.63 22.89
C ALA A 63 -6.61 -1.74 21.88
N GLU A 64 -5.64 -2.56 22.25
CA GLU A 64 -5.39 -3.77 21.48
C GLU A 64 -6.34 -4.84 21.96
N ASP A 65 -7.19 -5.34 21.07
CA ASP A 65 -7.70 -6.70 21.20
C ASP A 65 -6.50 -7.64 21.13
N GLU A 66 -6.54 -8.79 21.80
CA GLU A 66 -5.52 -9.82 21.70
C GLU A 66 -5.35 -10.21 20.22
N VAL A 67 -4.40 -9.55 19.55
CA VAL A 67 -4.07 -9.85 18.17
C VAL A 67 -3.40 -11.21 18.24
N ALA A 68 -4.14 -12.27 17.90
CA ALA A 68 -3.57 -13.53 17.48
C ALA A 68 -2.47 -13.17 16.48
N THR A 69 -1.22 -13.41 16.87
CA THR A 69 -0.05 -13.13 16.07
C THR A 69 -0.15 -14.02 14.84
N VAL A 70 -0.93 -13.61 13.84
CA VAL A 70 -0.86 -14.20 12.51
C VAL A 70 0.49 -13.74 12.02
N VAL A 71 1.48 -14.59 12.27
CA VAL A 71 2.81 -14.52 11.69
C VAL A 71 2.53 -14.46 10.20
N ALA A 72 2.45 -13.24 9.66
CA ALA A 72 2.28 -13.01 8.25
C ALA A 72 3.61 -13.44 7.67
N ASN A 73 3.68 -14.74 7.39
CA ASN A 73 4.71 -15.35 6.58
C ASN A 73 4.86 -14.40 5.40
N ASN A 74 6.01 -13.74 5.34
CA ASN A 74 6.45 -12.90 4.25
C ASN A 74 6.77 -13.79 3.03
N SER A 75 5.86 -14.74 2.74
CA SER A 75 5.80 -15.45 1.48
C SER A 75 5.21 -14.44 0.52
N CYS A 76 6.06 -14.00 -0.39
CA CYS A 76 5.66 -13.45 -1.67
C CYS A 76 4.65 -14.44 -2.26
N LYS A 77 3.36 -14.29 -1.95
CA LYS A 77 2.31 -15.02 -2.63
C LYS A 77 2.32 -14.44 -4.03
N SER A 78 3.08 -15.08 -4.92
CA SER A 78 2.92 -14.94 -6.35
C SER A 78 1.45 -15.22 -6.61
N HIS A 79 0.66 -14.15 -6.69
CA HIS A 79 -0.72 -14.25 -7.13
C HIS A 79 -0.64 -14.77 -8.57
N HIS A 80 -0.87 -16.06 -8.74
CA HIS A 80 -1.00 -16.66 -10.05
C HIS A 80 -2.33 -16.15 -10.58
N PHE A 81 -2.27 -15.17 -11.48
CA PHE A 81 -3.44 -14.72 -12.21
C PHE A 81 -3.57 -15.59 -13.45
N ASN A 82 -4.70 -16.27 -13.59
CA ASN A 82 -5.02 -16.97 -14.82
C ASN A 82 -5.41 -15.91 -15.86
N VAL A 83 -4.65 -15.84 -16.95
CA VAL A 83 -4.98 -15.01 -18.10
C VAL A 83 -6.04 -15.76 -18.92
N PRO A 84 -7.23 -15.18 -19.15
CA PRO A 84 -8.24 -15.81 -20.00
C PRO A 84 -7.73 -15.98 -21.43
N ASP A 85 -8.12 -17.08 -22.09
CA ASP A 85 -7.66 -17.40 -23.46
C ASP A 85 -7.93 -16.29 -24.47
N PHE A 86 -9.07 -15.59 -24.35
CA PHE A 86 -9.41 -14.47 -25.24
C PHE A 86 -8.37 -13.34 -25.22
N VAL A 87 -7.69 -13.14 -24.08
CA VAL A 87 -6.64 -12.11 -23.94
C VAL A 87 -5.40 -12.54 -24.72
N ILE A 88 -5.07 -13.84 -24.69
CA ILE A 88 -3.93 -14.39 -25.44
C ILE A 88 -4.20 -14.29 -26.94
N GLU A 89 -5.39 -14.71 -27.39
CA GLU A 89 -5.82 -14.59 -28.78
C GLU A 89 -5.74 -13.15 -29.28
N HIS A 90 -6.21 -12.18 -28.47
CA HIS A 90 -6.15 -10.77 -28.84
C HIS A 90 -4.71 -10.25 -28.95
N ILE A 91 -3.80 -10.70 -28.07
CA ILE A 91 -2.38 -10.33 -28.14
C ILE A 91 -1.74 -10.88 -29.42
N GLU A 92 -2.08 -12.10 -29.84
CA GLU A 92 -1.57 -12.68 -31.08
C GLU A 92 -2.06 -11.91 -32.30
N PHE A 93 -3.36 -11.61 -32.35
CA PHE A 93 -3.95 -10.77 -33.41
C PHE A 93 -3.24 -9.41 -33.51
N LEU A 94 -3.05 -8.70 -32.40
CA LEU A 94 -2.38 -7.40 -32.38
C LEU A 94 -0.90 -7.49 -32.81
N LYS A 95 -0.22 -8.61 -32.56
CA LYS A 95 1.17 -8.82 -33.00
C LYS A 95 1.24 -8.98 -34.52
N GLU A 96 0.30 -9.70 -35.12
CA GLU A 96 0.18 -9.87 -36.57
C GLU A 96 -0.03 -8.51 -37.26
N GLU A 97 -1.02 -7.73 -36.80
CA GLU A 97 -1.30 -6.40 -37.36
C GLU A 97 -0.10 -5.46 -37.25
N ASN A 98 0.58 -5.45 -36.10
CA ASN A 98 1.78 -4.65 -35.90
C ASN A 98 2.93 -5.05 -36.84
N LYS A 99 3.06 -6.35 -37.15
CA LYS A 99 4.07 -6.82 -38.09
C LYS A 99 3.76 -6.31 -39.49
N GLU A 100 2.52 -6.44 -39.95
CA GLU A 100 2.11 -5.91 -41.26
C GLU A 100 2.31 -4.40 -41.37
N LEU A 101 1.95 -3.64 -40.33
CA LEU A 101 2.12 -2.20 -40.30
C LEU A 101 3.60 -1.81 -40.39
N LYS A 102 4.48 -2.52 -39.68
CA LYS A 102 5.93 -2.30 -39.76
C LYS A 102 6.49 -2.64 -41.14
N GLU A 103 6.03 -3.70 -41.78
CA GLU A 103 6.42 -4.03 -43.15
C GLU A 103 5.93 -2.99 -44.16
N LYS A 104 4.71 -2.48 -43.98
CA LYS A 104 4.17 -1.38 -44.78
C LYS A 104 5.00 -0.12 -44.59
N LEU A 105 5.36 0.24 -43.35
CA LEU A 105 6.21 1.40 -43.05
C LEU A 105 7.62 1.28 -43.66
N LYS A 106 8.24 0.09 -43.62
CA LYS A 106 9.53 -0.15 -44.28
C LYS A 106 9.52 0.10 -45.78
N LYS A 107 8.37 -0.07 -46.45
CA LYS A 107 8.23 0.25 -47.88
C LYS A 107 8.25 1.76 -48.15
N TYR A 108 8.05 2.58 -47.13
CA TYR A 108 8.05 4.05 -47.21
C TYR A 108 9.27 4.69 -46.53
N GLU A 109 10.13 3.91 -45.87
CA GLU A 109 11.46 4.35 -45.46
C GLU A 109 12.37 4.35 -46.70
N ILE A 110 12.46 5.52 -47.35
CA ILE A 110 13.39 5.83 -48.46
C ILE A 110 14.82 5.95 -47.93
#